data_AF-A0A2V9XJB8-F1
#
_entry.id   AF-A0A2V9XJB8-F1
#
_cell.length_a   1.000
_cell.length_b   1.000
_cell.length_c   1.000
_cell.angle_alpha   90.00
_cell.angle_beta   90.00
_cell.angle_gamma   90.00
#
_symmetry.space_group_name_H-M   'P 1'
#
loop_
_entity.id
_entity.type
_entity.pdbx_description
1 polymer ?
#
loop_
_entity_poly.entity_id
_entity_poly.type
_entity_poly.pdbx_seq_one_letter_code
_entity_poly.pdbx_strand_id
1 'polypeptide(L)'
;MAQARAYSGDRGEALKILHRLQNPSQSGFVSPWDLALIYVALGDKKNALTYLEKAVDQHVGWVVRLGVDPALDPIRTEPQFEQFSQRIGIPQTA
;
A
#
# COMPACT_ATOMS: atom_id res chain seq x y z
N MET A 1 -9.12 10.44 -6.51
CA MET A 1 -10.30 10.14 -5.66
C MET A 1 -10.64 8.65 -5.56
N ALA A 2 -9.70 7.72 -5.80
CA ALA A 2 -9.94 6.27 -5.62
C ALA A 2 -9.66 5.78 -4.19
N GLN A 3 -8.86 6.53 -3.42
CA GLN A 3 -8.37 6.10 -2.10
C GLN A 3 -9.48 6.01 -1.03
N ALA A 4 -10.54 6.82 -1.09
CA ALA A 4 -11.53 6.87 -0.02
C ALA A 4 -12.49 5.66 0.07
N ARG A 5 -12.57 4.80 -0.96
CA ARG A 5 -13.54 3.67 -0.97
C ARG A 5 -12.96 2.34 -0.50
N ALA A 6 -11.64 2.18 -0.49
CA ALA A 6 -11.02 0.96 0.05
C ALA A 6 -11.10 0.89 1.59
N TYR A 7 -11.25 2.04 2.26
CA TYR A 7 -11.27 2.16 3.72
C TYR A 7 -12.62 1.84 4.38
N SER A 8 -13.70 1.57 3.63
CA SER A 8 -15.01 1.29 4.24
C SER A 8 -15.14 -0.11 4.84
N GLY A 9 -14.04 -0.88 4.97
CA GLY A 9 -14.06 -2.26 5.47
C GLY A 9 -14.72 -3.25 4.52
N ASP A 10 -15.10 -2.81 3.32
CA ASP A 10 -15.75 -3.65 2.34
C ASP A 10 -14.69 -4.42 1.54
N ARG A 11 -14.30 -5.56 2.11
CA ARG A 11 -13.40 -6.55 1.50
C ARG A 11 -13.82 -6.89 0.07
N GLY A 12 -15.13 -6.90 -0.22
CA GLY A 12 -15.67 -7.19 -1.54
C GLY A 12 -15.31 -6.12 -2.57
N GLU A 13 -15.44 -4.84 -2.20
CA GLU A 13 -15.06 -3.74 -3.08
C GLU A 13 -13.55 -3.63 -3.28
N ALA A 14 -12.77 -3.85 -2.22
CA ALA A 14 -11.31 -3.93 -2.31
C ALA A 14 -10.85 -5.02 -3.29
N LEU A 15 -11.48 -6.21 -3.27
CA LEU A 15 -11.21 -7.29 -4.22
C LEU A 15 -11.64 -6.94 -5.65
N LYS A 16 -12.79 -6.30 -5.86
CA LYS A 16 -13.24 -5.87 -7.20
C LYS A 16 -12.32 -4.81 -7.80
N ILE A 17 -11.81 -3.91 -6.96
CA ILE A 17 -10.82 -2.92 -7.38
C ILE A 17 -9.53 -3.64 -7.74
N LEU A 18 -9.01 -4.54 -6.90
CA LEU A 18 -7.82 -5.33 -7.18
C LEU A 18 -7.93 -6.10 -8.51
N HIS A 19 -9.05 -6.80 -8.74
CA HIS A 19 -9.29 -7.57 -9.96
C HIS A 19 -9.35 -6.69 -11.22
N ARG A 20 -9.87 -5.46 -11.11
CA ARG A 20 -9.87 -4.47 -12.21
C ARG A 20 -8.47 -3.92 -12.45
N LEU A 21 -7.72 -3.65 -11.39
CA LEU A 21 -6.37 -3.07 -11.44
C LEU A 21 -5.31 -4.08 -11.91
N GLN A 22 -5.53 -5.38 -11.71
CA GLN A 22 -4.67 -6.44 -12.24
C GLN A 22 -4.92 -6.75 -13.72
N ASN A 23 -5.96 -6.17 -14.32
CA ASN A 23 -6.35 -6.47 -15.69
C ASN A 23 -5.68 -5.47 -16.65
N PRO A 24 -4.57 -5.84 -17.33
CA PRO A 24 -3.70 -4.88 -18.03
C PRO A 24 -4.40 -4.14 -19.16
N SER A 25 -5.52 -4.69 -19.65
CA SER A 25 -6.35 -4.12 -20.72
C SER A 25 -7.30 -3.00 -20.25
N GLN A 26 -7.55 -2.89 -18.94
CA GLN A 26 -8.53 -1.95 -18.37
C GLN A 26 -7.93 -0.97 -17.35
N SER A 27 -6.73 -1.26 -16.84
CA SER A 27 -6.07 -0.45 -15.83
C SER A 27 -5.01 0.45 -16.47
N GLY A 28 -5.26 1.75 -16.49
CA GLY A 28 -4.17 2.73 -16.57
C GLY A 28 -3.15 2.49 -15.45
N PHE A 29 -1.93 3.03 -15.56
CA PHE A 29 -0.83 2.80 -14.62
C PHE A 29 -1.30 2.81 -13.15
N VAL A 30 -1.27 1.63 -12.52
CA VAL A 30 -1.69 1.46 -11.13
C VAL A 30 -0.46 1.60 -10.26
N SER A 31 -0.49 2.58 -9.35
CA SER A 31 0.63 2.77 -8.44
C SER A 31 0.75 1.56 -7.49
N PRO A 32 1.96 0.99 -7.31
CA PRO A 32 2.20 -0.03 -6.29
C PRO A 32 1.74 0.40 -4.88
N TRP A 33 1.74 1.72 -4.61
CA TRP A 33 1.20 2.30 -3.39
C TRP A 33 -0.29 2.00 -3.18
N ASP A 34 -1.12 2.22 -4.22
CA ASP A 34 -2.56 1.99 -4.11
C ASP A 34 -2.87 0.50 -3.96
N LEU A 35 -2.09 -0.38 -4.60
CA LEU A 35 -2.20 -1.84 -4.41
C LEU A 35 -1.84 -2.23 -2.97
N ALA A 36 -0.77 -1.67 -2.41
CA ALA A 36 -0.37 -1.96 -1.04
C ALA A 36 -1.48 -1.60 -0.05
N LEU A 37 -2.11 -0.43 -0.19
CA LEU A 37 -3.22 0.00 0.66
C LEU A 37 -4.45 -0.92 0.55
N ILE A 38 -4.76 -1.40 -0.66
CA ILE A 38 -5.84 -2.38 -0.86
C ILE A 38 -5.53 -3.66 -0.09
N TYR A 39 -4.30 -4.18 -0.18
CA TYR A 39 -3.90 -5.37 0.56
C TYR A 39 -3.94 -5.16 2.08
N VAL A 40 -3.58 -3.97 2.59
CA VAL A 40 -3.76 -3.66 4.02
C VAL A 40 -5.23 -3.71 4.42
N ALA A 41 -6.12 -3.11 3.62
CA ALA A 41 -7.57 -3.16 3.87
C ALA A 41 -8.15 -4.59 3.82
N LEU A 42 -7.52 -5.49 3.04
CA LEU A 42 -7.85 -6.91 2.98
C LEU A 42 -7.25 -7.73 4.14
N GLY A 43 -6.43 -7.12 5.01
CA GLY A 43 -5.69 -7.80 6.07
C GLY A 43 -4.54 -8.68 5.56
N ASP A 44 -4.20 -8.60 4.27
CA ASP A 44 -3.11 -9.35 3.66
C ASP A 44 -1.80 -8.57 3.80
N LYS A 45 -1.21 -8.68 4.98
CA LYS A 45 0.04 -7.98 5.33
C LYS A 45 1.20 -8.33 4.40
N LYS A 46 1.30 -9.59 3.97
CA LYS A 46 2.40 -10.07 3.13
C LYS A 46 2.41 -9.39 1.78
N ASN A 47 1.26 -9.36 1.11
CA ASN A 47 1.15 -8.69 -0.18
C ASN A 47 1.23 -7.17 -0.02
N ALA A 48 0.66 -6.61 1.05
CA ALA A 48 0.81 -5.18 1.34
C ALA A 48 2.28 -4.75 1.41
N LEU A 49 3.10 -5.43 2.22
CA LEU A 49 4.52 -5.15 2.35
C LEU A 49 5.27 -5.31 1.02
N THR A 50 4.97 -6.35 0.25
CA THR A 50 5.59 -6.60 -1.06
C THR A 50 5.34 -5.46 -2.05
N TYR A 51 4.10 -4.94 -2.11
CA TYR A 51 3.77 -3.83 -3.00
C TYR A 51 4.26 -2.48 -2.47
N LEU A 52 4.35 -2.32 -1.15
CA LEU A 52 4.92 -1.13 -0.53
C LEU A 52 6.42 -1.04 -0.81
N GLU A 53 7.15 -2.14 -0.70
CA GLU A 53 8.58 -2.21 -1.07
C GLU A 53 8.79 -1.86 -2.55
N LYS A 54 7.93 -2.36 -3.45
CA LYS A 54 7.94 -1.96 -4.86
C LYS A 54 7.67 -0.47 -5.07
N ALA A 55 6.78 0.13 -4.28
CA ALA A 55 6.52 1.57 -4.33
C ALA A 55 7.76 2.37 -3.91
N VAL A 56 8.48 1.87 -2.90
CA VAL A 56 9.77 2.40 -2.44
C VAL A 56 10.83 2.28 -3.55
N ASP A 57 10.99 1.12 -4.16
CA ASP A 57 11.95 0.89 -5.27
C ASP A 57 11.67 1.81 -6.47
N GLN A 58 10.40 1.99 -6.82
CA GLN A 58 9.99 2.83 -7.94
C GLN A 58 10.02 4.33 -7.63
N HIS A 59 10.47 4.73 -6.44
CA HIS A 59 10.52 6.13 -6.00
C HIS A 59 9.19 6.86 -6.21
N VAL A 60 8.08 6.14 -5.99
CA VAL A 60 6.74 6.72 -6.15
C VAL A 60 6.61 7.88 -5.16
N GLY A 61 6.21 9.07 -5.61
CA GLY A 61 6.18 10.28 -4.78
C GLY A 61 5.37 10.19 -3.48
N TRP A 62 4.50 9.18 -3.36
CA TRP A 62 3.71 8.90 -2.15
C TRP A 62 4.49 8.22 -1.02
N VAL A 63 5.70 7.71 -1.29
CA VAL A 63 6.59 7.06 -0.31
C VAL A 63 6.88 7.97 0.90
N VAL A 64 6.85 9.30 0.73
CA VAL A 64 6.97 10.28 1.83
C VAL A 64 5.90 10.08 2.92
N ARG A 65 4.74 9.48 2.59
CA ARG A 65 3.65 9.24 3.54
C ARG A 65 3.80 7.97 4.38
N LEU A 66 4.83 7.15 4.17
CA LEU A 66 5.07 5.91 4.91
C LEU A 66 5.00 6.09 6.43
N GLY A 67 5.62 7.14 6.95
CA GLY A 67 5.68 7.42 8.39
C GLY A 67 4.40 8.01 8.99
N VAL A 68 3.41 8.40 8.19
CA VAL A 68 2.26 9.21 8.64
C VAL A 68 0.89 8.69 8.22
N ASP A 69 0.81 7.73 7.28
CA ASP A 69 -0.47 7.21 6.81
C ASP A 69 -1.06 6.19 7.81
N PRO A 70 -2.21 6.46 8.45
CA PRO A 70 -2.83 5.55 9.41
C PRO A 70 -3.25 4.21 8.78
N ALA A 71 -3.42 4.19 7.46
CA ALA A 71 -3.70 2.97 6.72
C ALA A 71 -2.62 1.91 6.87
N LEU A 72 -1.39 2.32 7.19
CA LEU A 72 -0.23 1.44 7.31
C LEU A 72 -0.02 0.97 8.75
N ASP A 73 -0.76 1.50 9.72
CA ASP A 73 -0.65 1.11 11.14
C ASP A 73 -0.70 -0.42 11.35
N PRO A 74 -1.54 -1.21 10.63
CA PRO A 74 -1.57 -2.67 10.80
C PRO A 74 -0.29 -3.40 10.37
N ILE A 75 0.55 -2.77 9.54
CA ILE A 75 1.80 -3.34 9.02
C ILE A 75 3.05 -2.57 9.49
N ARG A 76 2.89 -1.46 10.23
CA ARG A 76 4.00 -0.62 10.69
C ARG A 76 4.93 -1.36 11.66
N THR A 77 4.40 -2.30 12.44
CA THR A 77 5.18 -3.14 13.37
C THR A 77 5.90 -4.32 12.70
N GLU A 78 5.74 -4.50 11.39
CA GLU A 78 6.34 -5.63 10.69
C GLU A 78 7.82 -5.34 10.39
N PRO A 79 8.77 -6.28 10.64
CA PRO A 79 10.19 -6.05 10.43
C PRO A 79 10.56 -5.61 9.00
N GLN A 80 9.81 -6.10 8.01
CA GLN A 80 9.99 -5.68 6.61
C GLN A 80 9.66 -4.20 6.40
N PHE A 81 8.66 -3.68 7.12
CA PHE A 81 8.28 -2.27 7.05
C PHE A 81 9.42 -1.37 7.53
N GLU A 82 10.04 -1.75 8.65
CA GLU A 82 11.17 -1.03 9.20
C GLU A 82 12.38 -1.03 8.25
N GLN A 83 12.66 -2.17 7.62
CA GLN A 83 13.82 -2.33 6.73
C GLN A 83 13.79 -1.36 5.53
N PHE A 84 12.69 -1.33 4.77
CA PHE A 84 12.63 -0.41 3.62
C PHE A 84 12.46 1.05 4.05
N SER A 85 11.80 1.34 5.19
CA SER A 85 11.66 2.70 5.71
C SER A 85 13.00 3.31 6.12
N GLN A 86 13.87 2.51 6.76
CA GLN A 86 15.25 2.91 7.07
C GLN A 86 16.07 3.12 5.80
N ARG A 87 15.90 2.28 4.77
CA ARG A 87 16.65 2.37 3.51
C ARG A 87 16.43 3.71 2.78
N ILE A 88 15.28 4.34 2.97
CA ILE A 88 14.93 5.64 2.38
C ILE A 88 15.00 6.82 3.37
N GLY A 89 15.47 6.57 4.60
CA GLY A 89 15.66 7.62 5.61
C GLY A 89 14.38 8.25 6.16
N ILE A 90 13.23 7.56 6.11
CA ILE A 90 11.98 8.07 6.68
C ILE A 90 11.93 7.73 8.17
N PRO A 91 11.84 8.74 9.07
CA PRO A 91 11.69 8.48 10.49
C PRO A 91 10.32 7.85 10.76
N GLN A 92 10.34 6.67 11.39
CA GLN A 92 9.12 6.05 11.89
C GLN A 92 8.63 6.87 13.07
N THR A 93 7.45 7.49 12.94
CA THR A 93 6.85 8.19 14.07
C THR A 93 6.15 7.11 14.90
N ALA A 94 6.67 6.90 16.11
CA ALA A 94 6.17 5.93 17.09
C ALA A 94 4.76 6.30 17.58
#